data_AF-A0A6M0IS22-F1
#
_entry.id   AF-A0A6M0IS22-F1
#
_cell.length_a   1.000
_cell.length_b   1.000
_cell.length_c   1.000
_cell.angle_alpha   90.00
_cell.angle_beta   90.00
_cell.angle_gamma   90.00
#
_symmetry.space_group_name_H-M   'P 1'
#
loop_
_entity.id
_entity.type
_entity.pdbx_description
1 polymer ?
#
loop_
_entity_poly.entity_id
_entity_poly.type
_entity_poly.pdbx_seq_one_letter_code
_entity_poly.pdbx_strand_id
1 'polypeptide(L)'
;MATLYKIIDLLSGVLAFLLTMLVDAGSALLARYRQYPVAYTTLSYLFVTMAFCYYPVASHWLTGFIMMSLPLAIPGGLIACVYLLYKQQTMIASAGLIWIVFSFVVVKRLMGFNVGEIKISQAQTLNVLSFNSETFPKTINNGFDASPLKADIACFQEYSPTSQIERQYSSKIEKLTCFDKGREIGLALFSNYPIVNQYGRIWNRTHAPSINGFLCADIAYGADTIRVVNVHLWSMGVRTNQAMDALKAGKLGVFTSEVFDTFSRLKEGFENRNEQLQEVESYVVGSRYPVIICGDFNETPMGYSYSKLSQNFRNAFEEAGQGLGFTLNRHPYCVRLDQQFVSSDWHIKACQTLSSLSFSDHFPVLAQYVLKKSLAASTDAVAQRKPLIHSPVGMRD
;
A
#
# COMPACT_ATOMS: atom_id res chain seq x y z
N MET A 1 2.95 58.89 -0.97
CA MET A 1 4.14 58.80 -1.85
C MET A 1 5.42 58.59 -1.05
N ALA A 2 5.88 59.53 -0.21
CA ALA A 2 7.14 59.38 0.55
C ALA A 2 7.21 58.15 1.47
N THR A 3 6.11 57.82 2.15
CA THR A 3 6.02 56.61 3.01
C THR A 3 6.12 55.32 2.21
N LEU A 4 5.54 55.28 1.00
CA LEU A 4 5.60 54.13 0.11
C LEU A 4 7.01 53.91 -0.43
N TYR A 5 7.72 55.00 -0.79
CA TYR A 5 9.12 54.94 -1.19
C TYR A 5 10.03 54.39 -0.08
N LYS A 6 9.86 54.85 1.18
CA LYS A 6 10.62 54.31 2.31
C LYS A 6 10.38 52.82 2.56
N ILE A 7 9.14 52.35 2.36
CA ILE A 7 8.80 50.92 2.52
C ILE A 7 9.45 50.09 1.39
N ILE A 8 9.38 50.57 0.14
CA ILE A 8 10.00 49.88 -1.00
C ILE A 8 11.52 49.80 -0.84
N ASP A 9 12.16 50.87 -0.35
CA ASP A 9 13.61 50.92 -0.16
C ASP A 9 14.07 50.02 1.01
N LEU A 10 13.25 49.92 2.07
CA LEU A 10 13.49 48.95 3.15
C LEU A 10 13.34 47.51 2.64
N LEU A 11 12.29 47.21 1.86
CA LEU A 11 12.05 45.89 1.30
C LEU A 11 13.14 45.49 0.30
N SER A 12 13.63 46.41 -0.52
CA SER A 12 14.74 46.16 -1.45
C SER A 12 16.04 45.89 -0.71
N GLY A 13 16.34 46.63 0.36
CA GLY A 13 17.49 46.40 1.22
C GLY A 13 17.45 45.04 1.93
N VAL A 14 16.28 44.66 2.47
CA VAL A 14 16.06 43.34 3.08
C VAL A 14 16.22 42.23 2.04
N LEU A 15 15.65 42.40 0.84
CA LEU A 15 15.76 41.43 -0.24
C LEU A 15 17.21 41.25 -0.70
N ALA A 16 17.95 42.35 -0.87
CA ALA A 16 19.35 42.32 -1.25
C ALA A 16 20.22 41.62 -0.19
N PHE A 17 19.97 41.91 1.10
CA PHE A 17 20.67 41.23 2.20
C PHE A 17 20.39 39.72 2.21
N LEU A 18 19.12 39.31 2.06
CA LEU A 18 18.74 37.90 1.97
C LEU A 18 19.39 37.22 0.76
N LEU A 19 19.45 37.91 -0.39
CA LEU A 19 20.08 37.38 -1.59
C LEU A 19 21.58 37.14 -1.39
N THR A 20 22.30 38.10 -0.80
CA THR A 20 23.73 37.95 -0.50
C THR A 20 23.98 36.81 0.48
N MET A 21 23.19 36.71 1.55
CA MET A 21 23.28 35.59 2.50
C MET A 21 23.05 34.22 1.83
N LEU A 22 22.11 34.14 0.88
CA LEU A 22 21.87 32.91 0.10
C LEU A 22 23.03 32.57 -0.82
N VAL A 23 23.63 33.57 -1.49
CA VAL A 23 24.79 33.38 -2.38
C VAL A 23 26.00 32.91 -1.57
N ASP A 24 26.27 33.54 -0.42
CA ASP A 24 27.38 33.17 0.46
C ASP A 24 27.20 31.75 1.00
N ALA A 25 26.00 31.43 1.52
CA ALA A 25 25.68 30.08 1.98
C ALA A 25 25.81 29.04 0.85
N GLY A 26 25.33 29.36 -0.35
CA GLY A 26 25.42 28.51 -1.53
C GLY A 26 26.88 28.26 -1.95
N SER A 27 27.72 29.29 -1.95
CA SER A 27 29.14 29.18 -2.28
C SER A 27 29.90 28.32 -1.25
N ALA A 28 29.62 28.51 0.05
CA ALA A 28 30.20 27.72 1.13
C ALA A 28 29.76 26.25 1.06
N LEU A 29 28.48 26.01 0.75
CA LEU A 29 27.95 24.66 0.53
C LEU A 29 28.63 23.99 -0.66
N LEU A 30 28.78 24.70 -1.78
CA LEU A 30 29.43 24.17 -2.99
C LEU A 30 30.91 23.87 -2.75
N ALA A 31 31.61 24.71 -2.02
CA ALA A 31 33.01 24.48 -1.65
C ALA A 31 33.14 23.20 -0.80
N ARG A 32 32.27 23.00 0.19
CA ARG A 32 32.26 21.78 1.01
C ARG A 32 31.83 20.54 0.21
N TYR A 33 30.85 20.68 -0.67
CA TYR A 33 30.43 19.61 -1.59
C TYR A 33 31.60 19.14 -2.44
N ARG A 34 32.41 20.05 -3.00
CA ARG A 34 33.60 19.70 -3.81
C ARG A 34 34.64 18.90 -3.03
N GLN A 35 34.73 19.07 -1.71
CA GLN A 35 35.65 18.32 -0.85
C GLN A 35 35.13 16.90 -0.54
N TYR A 36 33.81 16.74 -0.37
CA TYR A 36 33.20 15.47 0.02
C TYR A 36 31.98 15.10 -0.86
N PRO A 37 32.14 15.03 -2.19
CA PRO A 37 31.00 14.99 -3.12
C PRO A 37 30.13 13.74 -2.93
N VAL A 38 30.75 12.58 -2.66
CA VAL A 38 30.03 11.32 -2.45
C VAL A 38 29.14 11.40 -1.21
N ALA A 39 29.68 11.82 -0.06
CA ALA A 39 28.92 11.88 1.19
C ALA A 39 27.74 12.87 1.09
N TYR A 40 27.95 14.04 0.50
CA TYR A 40 26.89 15.02 0.30
C TYR A 40 25.82 14.50 -0.68
N THR A 41 26.23 13.85 -1.77
CA THR A 41 25.29 13.24 -2.73
C THR A 41 24.44 12.17 -2.07
N THR A 42 25.05 11.31 -1.25
CA THR A 42 24.33 10.25 -0.52
C THR A 42 23.32 10.84 0.47
N LEU A 43 23.66 11.91 1.20
CA LEU A 43 22.71 12.56 2.10
C LEU A 43 21.58 13.28 1.36
N SER A 44 21.88 13.97 0.26
CA SER A 44 20.86 14.55 -0.62
C SER A 44 19.93 13.49 -1.19
N TYR A 45 20.47 12.33 -1.57
CA TYR A 45 19.69 11.21 -2.07
C TYR A 45 18.79 10.60 -0.99
N LEU A 46 19.29 10.44 0.24
CA LEU A 46 18.47 10.03 1.39
C LEU A 46 17.31 11.03 1.60
N PHE A 47 17.59 12.33 1.58
CA PHE A 47 16.57 13.36 1.71
C PHE A 47 15.49 13.26 0.63
N VAL A 48 15.89 13.20 -0.65
CA VAL A 48 14.95 13.09 -1.79
C VAL A 48 14.11 11.83 -1.68
N THR A 49 14.73 10.70 -1.33
CA THR A 49 14.05 9.42 -1.18
C THR A 49 13.01 9.47 -0.05
N MET A 50 13.40 10.02 1.11
CA MET A 50 12.50 10.23 2.23
C MET A 50 11.35 11.18 1.87
N ALA A 51 11.63 12.29 1.20
CA ALA A 51 10.63 13.26 0.79
C ALA A 51 9.55 12.62 -0.11
N PHE A 52 9.94 11.76 -1.06
CA PHE A 52 8.98 11.04 -1.91
C PHE A 52 8.15 9.99 -1.15
N CYS A 53 8.71 9.33 -0.13
CA CYS A 53 7.95 8.40 0.73
C CYS A 53 6.92 9.10 1.64
N TYR A 54 7.12 10.38 1.96
CA TYR A 54 6.14 11.19 2.71
C TYR A 54 5.14 11.88 1.81
N TYR A 55 5.61 12.48 0.72
CA TYR A 55 4.79 13.25 -0.19
C TYR A 55 5.05 12.76 -1.63
N PRO A 56 4.29 11.76 -2.11
CA PRO A 56 4.40 11.26 -3.47
C PRO A 56 3.87 12.30 -4.47
N VAL A 57 4.70 13.28 -4.83
CA VAL A 57 4.32 14.44 -5.68
C VAL A 57 4.27 14.08 -7.16
N ALA A 58 5.12 13.15 -7.58
CA ALA A 58 5.36 12.88 -8.99
C ALA A 58 4.87 11.47 -9.35
N SER A 59 3.83 11.40 -10.18
CA SER A 59 3.31 10.18 -10.83
C SER A 59 4.22 9.67 -11.95
N HIS A 60 5.53 9.71 -11.75
CA HIS A 60 6.53 9.28 -12.71
C HIS A 60 7.23 8.01 -12.21
N TRP A 61 7.54 7.08 -13.11
CA TRP A 61 8.13 5.79 -12.77
C TRP A 61 9.43 5.90 -11.96
N LEU A 62 10.22 6.94 -12.21
CA LEU A 62 11.47 7.22 -11.48
C LEU A 62 11.22 7.43 -9.97
N THR A 63 10.08 8.01 -9.59
CA THR A 63 9.67 8.16 -8.19
C THR A 63 9.59 6.79 -7.51
N GLY A 64 8.96 5.82 -8.18
CA GLY A 64 8.86 4.44 -7.69
C GLY A 64 10.22 3.79 -7.46
N PHE A 65 11.17 3.96 -8.39
CA PHE A 65 12.54 3.47 -8.22
C PHE A 65 13.25 4.10 -7.03
N ILE A 66 13.20 5.43 -6.90
CA ILE A 66 13.83 6.17 -5.81
C ILE A 66 13.28 5.68 -4.46
N MET A 67 11.95 5.57 -4.34
CA MET A 67 11.30 5.10 -3.12
C MET A 67 11.66 3.65 -2.78
N MET A 68 11.73 2.76 -3.77
CA MET A 68 12.11 1.36 -3.59
C MET A 68 13.54 1.20 -3.03
N SER A 69 14.45 2.12 -3.35
CA SER A 69 15.83 2.11 -2.84
C SER A 69 16.02 2.67 -1.43
N LEU A 70 14.95 3.11 -0.74
CA LEU A 70 15.05 3.64 0.63
C LEU A 70 15.80 2.71 1.61
N PRO A 71 15.60 1.37 1.61
CA PRO A 71 16.34 0.46 2.48
C PRO A 71 17.86 0.50 2.27
N LEU A 72 18.34 0.93 1.10
CA LEU A 72 19.76 1.13 0.81
C LEU A 72 20.22 2.56 1.10
N ALA A 73 19.33 3.55 0.89
CA ALA A 73 19.62 4.96 1.16
C ALA A 73 19.86 5.24 2.65
N ILE A 74 19.15 4.55 3.55
CA ILE A 74 19.32 4.76 5.01
C ILE A 74 20.71 4.32 5.49
N PRO A 75 21.19 3.07 5.26
CA PRO A 75 22.56 2.69 5.61
C PRO A 75 23.62 3.54 4.91
N GLY A 76 23.42 3.87 3.63
CA GLY A 76 24.32 4.76 2.89
C GLY A 76 24.42 6.14 3.55
N GLY A 77 23.29 6.71 3.94
CA GLY A 77 23.22 7.97 4.67
C GLY A 77 23.91 7.90 6.03
N LEU A 78 23.76 6.79 6.76
CA LEU A 78 24.44 6.58 8.04
C LEU A 78 25.98 6.53 7.86
N ILE A 79 26.46 5.79 6.86
CA ILE A 79 27.90 5.74 6.53
C ILE A 79 28.41 7.14 6.16
N ALA A 80 27.66 7.89 5.36
CA ALA A 80 28.00 9.26 5.00
C ALA A 80 28.06 10.19 6.23
N CYS A 81 27.11 10.06 7.17
CA CYS A 81 27.13 10.82 8.42
C CYS A 81 28.37 10.52 9.26
N VAL A 82 28.70 9.24 9.47
CA VAL A 82 29.88 8.81 10.24
C VAL A 82 31.16 9.35 9.59
N TYR A 83 31.27 9.25 8.26
CA TYR A 83 32.41 9.80 7.51
C TYR A 83 32.54 11.33 7.67
N LEU A 84 31.43 12.07 7.58
CA LEU A 84 31.44 13.53 7.72
C LEU A 84 31.74 13.98 9.15
N LEU A 85 31.28 13.25 10.17
CA LEU A 85 31.66 13.48 11.57
C LEU A 85 33.18 13.30 11.75
N TYR A 86 33.76 12.25 11.18
CA TYR A 86 35.21 12.04 11.18
C TYR A 86 35.97 13.19 10.49
N LYS A 87 35.39 13.77 9.43
CA LYS A 87 35.93 14.95 8.72
C LYS A 87 35.55 16.29 9.36
N GLN A 88 35.01 16.29 10.57
CA GLN A 88 34.61 17.49 11.33
C GLN A 88 33.55 18.36 10.61
N GLN A 89 32.81 17.79 9.66
CA GLN A 89 31.68 18.43 8.97
C GLN A 89 30.38 18.25 9.77
N THR A 90 30.41 18.65 11.05
CA THR A 90 29.37 18.34 12.05
C THR A 90 27.99 18.81 11.64
N MET A 91 27.84 20.02 11.11
CA MET A 91 26.54 20.59 10.70
C MET A 91 25.79 19.71 9.70
N ILE A 92 26.46 19.27 8.63
CA ILE A 92 25.84 18.46 7.57
C ILE A 92 25.62 17.02 8.05
N ALA A 93 26.55 16.48 8.84
CA ALA A 93 26.34 15.17 9.45
C ALA A 93 25.14 15.16 10.40
N SER A 94 24.96 16.20 11.22
CA SER A 94 23.79 16.35 12.09
C SER A 94 22.49 16.46 11.28
N ALA A 95 22.48 17.22 10.18
CA ALA A 95 21.34 17.26 9.27
C ALA A 95 21.01 15.87 8.68
N GLY A 96 22.03 15.11 8.29
CA GLY A 96 21.87 13.72 7.83
C GLY A 96 21.31 12.79 8.90
N LEU A 97 21.80 12.88 10.14
CA LEU A 97 21.28 12.11 11.28
C LEU A 97 19.81 12.43 11.58
N ILE A 98 19.40 13.69 11.46
CA ILE A 98 17.99 14.09 11.57
C ILE A 98 17.14 13.34 10.54
N TRP A 99 17.58 13.26 9.28
CA TRP A 99 16.87 12.49 8.25
C TRP A 99 16.81 10.99 8.54
N ILE A 100 17.87 10.42 9.12
CA ILE A 100 17.87 9.02 9.56
C ILE A 100 16.85 8.81 10.68
N VAL A 101 16.76 9.71 11.66
CA VAL A 101 15.71 9.63 12.70
C VAL A 101 14.31 9.73 12.08
N PHE A 102 14.08 10.67 11.17
CA PHE A 102 12.80 10.78 10.47
C PHE A 102 12.47 9.58 9.58
N SER A 103 13.49 8.83 9.12
CA SER A 103 13.27 7.58 8.40
C SER A 103 12.54 6.53 9.22
N PHE A 104 12.61 6.60 10.55
CA PHE A 104 11.92 5.68 11.44
C PHE A 104 10.40 5.67 11.26
N VAL A 105 9.80 6.81 10.90
CA VAL A 105 8.35 6.90 10.62
C VAL A 105 7.97 6.05 9.41
N VAL A 106 8.81 6.07 8.37
CA VAL A 106 8.59 5.27 7.16
C VAL A 106 8.94 3.81 7.43
N VAL A 107 10.06 3.54 8.10
CA VAL A 107 10.48 2.18 8.50
C VAL A 107 9.46 1.52 9.43
N LYS A 108 8.74 2.28 10.26
CA LYS A 108 7.65 1.76 11.10
C LYS A 108 6.60 1.04 10.26
N ARG A 109 6.35 1.45 9.02
CA ARG A 109 5.44 0.74 8.11
C ARG A 109 5.84 -0.72 7.95
N LEU A 110 7.12 -1.09 8.07
CA LEU A 110 7.60 -2.47 7.91
C LEU A 110 7.26 -3.37 9.10
N MET A 111 7.09 -2.80 10.30
CA MET A 111 6.96 -3.58 11.54
C MET A 111 5.71 -3.18 12.34
N GLY A 112 4.87 -4.17 12.60
CA GLY A 112 3.71 -4.03 13.45
C GLY A 112 4.06 -4.26 14.92
N PHE A 113 3.68 -3.31 15.76
CA PHE A 113 3.76 -3.40 17.21
C PHE A 113 2.35 -3.48 17.77
N ASN A 114 1.74 -4.65 17.73
CA ASN A 114 0.47 -4.86 18.39
C ASN A 114 0.69 -4.75 19.91
N VAL A 115 0.38 -3.57 20.46
CA VAL A 115 0.26 -3.38 21.90
C VAL A 115 -1.16 -3.83 22.24
N GLY A 116 -1.26 -5.01 22.84
CA GLY A 116 -2.52 -5.68 23.07
C GLY A 116 -3.58 -4.82 23.77
N GLU A 117 -4.83 -5.14 23.42
CA GLU A 117 -6.05 -4.91 24.19
C GLU A 117 -6.56 -3.47 24.33
N ILE A 118 -7.19 -2.95 23.27
CA ILE A 118 -8.47 -2.27 23.52
C ILE A 118 -9.53 -3.36 23.59
N LYS A 119 -10.02 -3.66 24.81
CA LYS A 119 -11.14 -4.57 25.06
C LYS A 119 -12.45 -3.96 24.54
N ILE A 120 -12.59 -3.87 23.22
CA ILE A 120 -13.87 -3.69 22.57
C ILE A 120 -14.56 -5.06 22.54
N SER A 121 -15.00 -5.54 23.70
CA SER A 121 -15.58 -6.89 23.84
C SER A 121 -17.05 -6.96 23.43
N GLN A 122 -17.73 -5.82 23.24
CA GLN A 122 -19.17 -5.75 22.99
C GLN A 122 -19.55 -5.34 21.56
N ALA A 123 -18.60 -4.93 20.71
CA ALA A 123 -18.91 -4.48 19.36
C ALA A 123 -18.77 -5.60 18.33
N GLN A 124 -19.69 -5.64 17.36
CA GLN A 124 -19.61 -6.55 16.22
C GLN A 124 -18.29 -6.31 15.48
N THR A 125 -17.47 -7.37 15.37
CA THR A 125 -16.20 -7.35 14.65
C THR A 125 -16.42 -7.91 13.25
N LEU A 126 -15.88 -7.25 12.24
CA LEU A 126 -15.85 -7.71 10.85
C LEU A 126 -14.46 -8.26 10.53
N ASN A 127 -14.38 -9.54 10.16
CA ASN A 127 -13.15 -10.20 9.74
C ASN A 127 -13.01 -10.13 8.22
N VAL A 128 -11.95 -9.49 7.71
CA VAL A 128 -11.69 -9.38 6.27
C VAL A 128 -10.39 -10.07 5.92
N LEU A 129 -10.48 -11.07 5.04
CA LEU A 129 -9.35 -11.81 4.51
C LEU A 129 -8.97 -11.29 3.11
N SER A 130 -7.68 -11.15 2.84
CA SER A 130 -7.14 -11.01 1.49
C SER A 130 -6.13 -12.12 1.21
N PHE A 131 -6.21 -12.74 0.04
CA PHE A 131 -5.28 -13.82 -0.31
C PHE A 131 -5.07 -13.94 -1.83
N ASN A 132 -3.83 -13.72 -2.29
CA ASN A 132 -3.42 -14.16 -3.61
C ASN A 132 -3.25 -15.69 -3.55
N SER A 133 -4.08 -16.40 -4.31
CA SER A 133 -4.27 -17.85 -4.16
C SER A 133 -3.50 -18.69 -5.18
N GLU A 134 -2.85 -18.07 -6.17
CA GLU A 134 -2.08 -18.74 -7.23
C GLU A 134 -2.83 -19.96 -7.83
N THR A 135 -4.10 -19.77 -8.19
CA THR A 135 -5.03 -20.82 -8.70
C THR A 135 -5.43 -21.94 -7.74
N PHE A 136 -5.06 -21.87 -6.46
CA PHE A 136 -5.08 -22.96 -5.47
C PHE A 136 -4.36 -24.24 -5.97
N PRO A 137 -3.71 -25.04 -5.11
CA PRO A 137 -3.01 -26.24 -5.54
C PRO A 137 -3.97 -27.25 -6.24
N LYS A 138 -3.66 -27.61 -7.50
CA LYS A 138 -4.45 -28.58 -8.30
C LYS A 138 -4.45 -30.01 -7.75
N THR A 139 -3.52 -30.37 -6.87
CA THR A 139 -3.45 -31.68 -6.20
C THR A 139 -4.47 -31.77 -5.06
N ILE A 140 -5.74 -31.60 -5.42
CA ILE A 140 -6.91 -31.81 -4.58
C ILE A 140 -7.14 -33.31 -4.51
N ASN A 141 -6.40 -34.01 -3.65
CA ASN A 141 -6.81 -35.34 -3.23
C ASN A 141 -6.40 -35.77 -1.81
N ASN A 142 -5.75 -34.95 -0.96
CA ASN A 142 -5.62 -35.24 0.49
C ASN A 142 -4.97 -34.10 1.32
N GLY A 143 -5.48 -32.84 1.29
CA GLY A 143 -4.95 -31.86 2.26
C GLY A 143 -5.25 -30.37 2.11
N PHE A 144 -5.89 -29.92 1.03
CA PHE A 144 -6.37 -28.53 0.97
C PHE A 144 -7.66 -28.42 1.81
N ASP A 145 -7.52 -27.82 2.99
CA ASP A 145 -8.63 -27.41 3.83
C ASP A 145 -8.77 -25.89 3.74
N ALA A 146 -9.84 -25.43 3.11
CA ALA A 146 -10.19 -24.02 3.00
C ALA A 146 -10.83 -23.44 4.28
N SER A 147 -11.11 -24.25 5.31
CA SER A 147 -11.73 -23.78 6.56
C SER A 147 -10.94 -22.65 7.26
N PRO A 148 -9.59 -22.66 7.30
CA PRO A 148 -8.80 -21.56 7.85
C PRO A 148 -8.89 -20.25 7.04
N LEU A 149 -9.39 -20.30 5.80
CA LEU A 149 -9.59 -19.13 4.93
C LEU A 149 -11.00 -18.53 5.07
N LYS A 150 -11.79 -19.00 6.04
CA LYS A 150 -13.12 -18.45 6.30
C LYS A 150 -13.02 -17.11 7.03
N ALA A 151 -13.68 -16.10 6.48
CA ALA A 151 -13.84 -14.79 7.09
C ALA A 151 -15.30 -14.29 6.91
N ASP A 152 -15.58 -13.07 7.34
CA ASP A 152 -16.86 -12.43 7.06
C ASP A 152 -16.94 -11.95 5.61
N ILE A 153 -15.82 -11.43 5.11
CA ILE A 153 -15.58 -11.03 3.72
C ILE A 153 -14.21 -11.54 3.31
N ALA A 154 -14.10 -12.18 2.15
CA ALA A 154 -12.83 -12.70 1.64
C ALA A 154 -12.57 -12.25 0.21
N CYS A 155 -11.41 -11.65 0.00
CA CYS A 155 -10.94 -11.10 -1.27
C CYS A 155 -9.80 -11.96 -1.80
N PHE A 156 -10.01 -12.62 -2.95
CA PHE A 156 -9.00 -13.47 -3.57
C PHE A 156 -8.45 -12.84 -4.85
N GLN A 157 -7.13 -12.93 -5.00
CA GLN A 157 -6.41 -12.65 -6.24
C GLN A 157 -5.93 -13.96 -6.85
N GLU A 158 -5.74 -13.98 -8.16
CA GLU A 158 -5.41 -15.19 -8.92
C GLU A 158 -6.34 -16.37 -8.61
N TYR A 159 -7.61 -16.06 -8.34
CA TYR A 159 -8.62 -17.02 -7.92
C TYR A 159 -9.03 -17.91 -9.07
N SER A 160 -9.04 -19.22 -8.82
CA SER A 160 -9.73 -20.20 -9.66
C SER A 160 -10.93 -20.77 -8.91
N PRO A 161 -12.11 -20.95 -9.57
CA PRO A 161 -13.32 -21.45 -8.94
C PRO A 161 -13.11 -22.74 -8.14
N THR A 162 -13.62 -22.75 -6.90
CA THR A 162 -13.54 -23.91 -6.01
C THR A 162 -14.72 -23.98 -5.06
N SER A 163 -15.42 -25.11 -5.10
CA SER A 163 -16.63 -25.33 -4.32
C SER A 163 -16.39 -25.31 -2.80
N GLN A 164 -15.16 -25.56 -2.33
CA GLN A 164 -14.84 -25.49 -0.89
C GLN A 164 -14.89 -24.07 -0.34
N ILE A 165 -14.54 -23.05 -1.14
CA ILE A 165 -14.64 -21.64 -0.76
C ILE A 165 -16.05 -21.15 -1.02
N GLU A 166 -16.60 -21.42 -2.21
CA GLU A 166 -17.90 -20.88 -2.63
C GLU A 166 -19.05 -21.25 -1.67
N ARG A 167 -19.05 -22.46 -1.12
CA ARG A 167 -20.07 -22.91 -0.15
C ARG A 167 -19.99 -22.22 1.22
N GLN A 168 -18.91 -21.50 1.52
CA GLN A 168 -18.75 -20.84 2.83
C GLN A 168 -19.48 -19.49 2.91
N TYR A 169 -19.94 -18.94 1.78
CA TYR A 169 -20.43 -17.57 1.68
C TYR A 169 -21.79 -17.50 0.97
N SER A 170 -22.61 -16.50 1.32
CA SER A 170 -23.95 -16.31 0.76
C SER A 170 -23.96 -15.42 -0.49
N SER A 171 -22.93 -14.62 -0.71
CA SER A 171 -22.84 -13.70 -1.84
C SER A 171 -21.42 -13.67 -2.40
N LYS A 172 -21.29 -13.52 -3.71
CA LYS A 172 -19.99 -13.48 -4.39
C LYS A 172 -19.99 -12.58 -5.63
N ILE A 173 -18.82 -12.08 -5.97
CA ILE A 173 -18.49 -11.40 -7.22
C ILE A 173 -17.23 -12.05 -7.76
N GLU A 174 -17.23 -12.38 -9.05
CA GLU A 174 -16.08 -12.97 -9.73
C GLU A 174 -15.85 -12.23 -11.05
N LYS A 175 -14.58 -11.99 -11.37
CA LYS A 175 -14.19 -11.50 -12.70
C LYS A 175 -12.97 -12.29 -13.15
N LEU A 176 -13.25 -13.31 -13.96
CA LEU A 176 -12.28 -14.29 -14.39
C LEU A 176 -11.91 -14.10 -15.86
N THR A 177 -10.73 -14.60 -16.21
CA THR A 177 -10.18 -14.62 -17.56
C THR A 177 -9.66 -16.01 -17.89
N CYS A 178 -9.68 -16.37 -19.17
CA CYS A 178 -9.11 -17.63 -19.63
C CYS A 178 -7.58 -17.56 -19.52
N PHE A 179 -7.00 -18.41 -18.66
CA PHE A 179 -5.55 -18.45 -18.42
C PHE A 179 -4.85 -19.53 -19.23
N ASP A 180 -5.39 -20.75 -19.22
CA ASP A 180 -4.95 -21.89 -20.02
C ASP A 180 -6.17 -22.73 -20.46
N LYS A 181 -5.94 -23.81 -21.23
CA LYS A 181 -7.01 -24.67 -21.77
C LYS A 181 -7.93 -25.19 -20.65
N GLY A 182 -9.06 -24.50 -20.45
CA GLY A 182 -10.10 -24.85 -19.49
C GLY A 182 -9.90 -24.34 -18.06
N ARG A 183 -8.93 -23.44 -17.80
CA ARG A 183 -8.76 -22.82 -16.47
C ARG A 183 -9.04 -21.33 -16.53
N GLU A 184 -9.98 -20.92 -15.69
CA GLU A 184 -10.28 -19.53 -15.43
C GLU A 184 -9.53 -19.05 -14.20
N ILE A 185 -8.98 -17.84 -14.29
CA ILE A 185 -8.28 -17.17 -13.20
C ILE A 185 -8.71 -15.70 -13.14
N GLY A 186 -8.77 -15.13 -11.95
CA GLY A 186 -8.93 -13.69 -11.82
C GLY A 186 -9.17 -13.24 -10.40
N LEU A 187 -10.18 -12.40 -10.22
CA LEU A 187 -10.54 -11.84 -8.93
C LEU A 187 -11.83 -12.44 -8.44
N ALA A 188 -11.90 -12.66 -7.12
CA ALA A 188 -13.14 -13.00 -6.46
C ALA A 188 -13.29 -12.22 -5.14
N LEU A 189 -14.52 -11.84 -4.83
CA LEU A 189 -14.90 -11.26 -3.54
C LEU A 189 -16.10 -12.04 -3.02
N PHE A 190 -15.95 -12.63 -1.84
CA PHE A 190 -16.99 -13.41 -1.16
C PHE A 190 -17.44 -12.69 0.10
N SER A 191 -18.73 -12.80 0.42
CA SER A 191 -19.33 -12.15 1.59
C SER A 191 -20.43 -13.01 2.22
N ASN A 192 -20.47 -13.01 3.56
CA ASN A 192 -21.60 -13.50 4.35
C ASN A 192 -22.75 -12.48 4.46
N TYR A 193 -22.59 -11.33 3.81
CA TYR A 193 -23.53 -10.22 3.81
C TYR A 193 -23.99 -9.92 2.37
N PRO A 194 -25.22 -9.42 2.18
CA PRO A 194 -25.73 -9.12 0.85
C PRO A 194 -24.91 -8.03 0.13
N ILE A 195 -24.55 -8.30 -1.12
CA ILE A 195 -23.91 -7.34 -2.01
C ILE A 195 -25.01 -6.55 -2.72
N VAL A 196 -25.05 -5.23 -2.51
CA VAL A 196 -26.10 -4.34 -3.04
C VAL A 196 -25.69 -3.61 -4.31
N ASN A 197 -24.39 -3.40 -4.51
CA ASN A 197 -23.85 -2.85 -5.75
C ASN A 197 -22.46 -3.40 -6.03
N GLN A 198 -22.09 -3.46 -7.30
CA GLN A 198 -20.79 -3.98 -7.71
C GLN A 198 -20.26 -3.32 -8.97
N TYR A 199 -18.95 -3.17 -9.00
CA TYR A 199 -18.18 -2.68 -10.13
C TYR A 199 -16.84 -3.41 -10.15
N GLY A 200 -16.19 -3.49 -11.30
CA GLY A 200 -14.86 -4.06 -11.37
C GLY A 200 -14.31 -4.10 -12.77
N ARG A 201 -12.99 -4.16 -12.88
CA ARG A 201 -12.26 -4.15 -14.14
C ARG A 201 -11.09 -5.10 -14.06
N ILE A 202 -10.84 -5.81 -15.17
CA ILE A 202 -9.56 -6.46 -15.44
C ILE A 202 -8.85 -5.60 -16.47
N TRP A 203 -7.59 -5.25 -16.21
CA TRP A 203 -6.78 -4.47 -17.12
C TRP A 203 -6.07 -5.40 -18.11
N ASN A 204 -6.07 -5.00 -19.39
CA ASN A 204 -5.43 -5.78 -20.44
C ASN A 204 -3.91 -5.66 -20.34
N ARG A 205 -3.22 -6.78 -20.50
CA ARG A 205 -1.75 -6.83 -20.56
C ARG A 205 -1.32 -7.36 -21.93
N THR A 206 -0.43 -6.63 -22.59
CA THR A 206 0.03 -6.97 -23.94
C THR A 206 0.93 -8.21 -23.96
N HIS A 207 1.76 -8.38 -22.93
CA HIS A 207 2.80 -9.41 -22.88
C HIS A 207 2.61 -10.43 -21.74
N ALA A 208 1.41 -10.47 -21.13
CA ALA A 208 1.11 -11.36 -20.03
C ALA A 208 -0.40 -11.66 -19.96
N PRO A 209 -0.83 -12.72 -19.25
CA PRO A 209 -2.24 -12.95 -18.96
C PRO A 209 -2.87 -11.74 -18.24
N SER A 210 -4.08 -11.37 -18.65
CA SER A 210 -4.81 -10.24 -18.08
C SER A 210 -5.53 -10.67 -16.81
N ILE A 211 -4.79 -10.74 -15.70
CA ILE A 211 -5.29 -11.24 -14.40
C ILE A 211 -5.27 -10.18 -13.29
N ASN A 212 -4.77 -8.98 -13.61
CA ASN A 212 -4.71 -7.83 -12.72
C ASN A 212 -5.97 -6.99 -12.88
N GLY A 213 -6.50 -6.47 -11.78
CA GLY A 213 -7.78 -5.78 -11.78
C GLY A 213 -8.19 -5.25 -10.41
N PHE A 214 -9.44 -4.83 -10.31
CA PHE A 214 -10.12 -4.63 -9.05
C PHE A 214 -11.58 -5.09 -9.10
N LEU A 215 -12.11 -5.46 -7.93
CA LEU A 215 -13.54 -5.59 -7.67
C LEU A 215 -13.90 -4.62 -6.55
N CYS A 216 -14.97 -3.86 -6.72
CA CYS A 216 -15.51 -2.99 -5.69
C CYS A 216 -16.98 -3.39 -5.44
N ALA A 217 -17.29 -3.65 -4.18
CA ALA A 217 -18.58 -4.11 -3.71
C ALA A 217 -19.11 -3.16 -2.63
N ASP A 218 -20.35 -2.71 -2.80
CA ASP A 218 -21.11 -2.12 -1.72
C ASP A 218 -21.90 -3.24 -1.03
N ILE A 219 -21.70 -3.40 0.28
CA ILE A 219 -22.17 -4.54 1.08
C ILE A 219 -23.04 -4.03 2.22
N ALA A 220 -24.23 -4.61 2.37
CA ALA A 220 -25.14 -4.29 3.47
C ALA A 220 -24.60 -4.88 4.78
N TYR A 221 -24.18 -4.03 5.73
CA TYR A 221 -23.55 -4.45 6.99
C TYR A 221 -24.17 -3.72 8.18
N GLY A 222 -24.83 -4.48 9.07
CA GLY A 222 -25.61 -3.91 10.17
C GLY A 222 -26.79 -3.08 9.64
N ALA A 223 -26.87 -1.82 10.04
CA ALA A 223 -27.91 -0.88 9.60
C ALA A 223 -27.44 0.08 8.49
N ASP A 224 -26.29 -0.19 7.87
CA ASP A 224 -25.65 0.71 6.90
C ASP A 224 -25.02 -0.07 5.73
N THR A 225 -24.35 0.63 4.82
CA THR A 225 -23.58 0.04 3.71
C THR A 225 -22.10 0.33 3.89
N ILE A 226 -21.25 -0.67 3.65
CA ILE A 226 -19.80 -0.53 3.59
C ILE A 226 -19.31 -0.80 2.17
N ARG A 227 -18.17 -0.22 1.81
CA ARG A 227 -17.52 -0.44 0.52
C ARG A 227 -16.26 -1.27 0.71
N VAL A 228 -16.18 -2.42 0.05
CA VAL A 228 -14.99 -3.26 0.04
C VAL A 228 -14.41 -3.33 -1.37
N VAL A 229 -13.11 -3.09 -1.49
CA VAL A 229 -12.37 -3.14 -2.75
C VAL A 229 -11.29 -4.23 -2.68
N ASN A 230 -11.40 -5.24 -3.52
CA ASN A 230 -10.36 -6.23 -3.78
C ASN A 230 -9.49 -5.74 -4.93
N VAL A 231 -8.19 -5.53 -4.70
CA VAL A 231 -7.23 -5.12 -5.76
C VAL A 231 -6.21 -6.23 -6.06
N HIS A 232 -5.84 -6.33 -7.33
CA HIS A 232 -4.63 -7.01 -7.78
C HIS A 232 -3.93 -6.11 -8.79
N LEU A 233 -3.06 -5.23 -8.30
CA LEU A 233 -2.38 -4.24 -9.13
C LEU A 233 -1.28 -4.90 -9.98
N TRP A 234 -0.80 -4.19 -11.01
CA TRP A 234 0.14 -4.69 -12.01
C TRP A 234 1.36 -5.36 -11.37
N SER A 235 1.57 -6.63 -11.70
CA SER A 235 2.75 -7.37 -11.26
C SER A 235 3.96 -7.04 -12.12
N MET A 236 5.06 -6.71 -11.45
CA MET A 236 6.37 -6.47 -12.06
C MET A 236 7.07 -7.80 -12.44
N GLY A 237 6.59 -8.92 -11.89
CA GLY A 237 7.09 -10.28 -12.12
C GLY A 237 8.61 -10.45 -12.01
N VAL A 238 9.25 -9.65 -11.15
CA VAL A 238 10.69 -9.68 -10.90
C VAL A 238 11.15 -11.10 -10.56
N ARG A 239 12.09 -11.64 -11.33
CA ARG A 239 12.62 -13.02 -11.17
C ARG A 239 14.04 -12.98 -10.61
N THR A 240 14.17 -12.86 -9.29
CA THR A 240 15.48 -12.75 -8.65
C THR A 240 16.33 -14.02 -8.77
N ASN A 241 15.70 -15.20 -8.81
CA ASN A 241 16.43 -16.47 -8.82
C ASN A 241 17.23 -16.67 -10.11
N GLN A 242 16.66 -16.31 -11.28
CA GLN A 242 17.34 -16.47 -12.57
C GLN A 242 18.60 -15.61 -12.64
N ALA A 243 18.52 -14.35 -12.19
CA ALA A 243 19.68 -13.47 -12.10
C ALA A 243 20.74 -14.02 -11.12
N MET A 244 20.34 -14.50 -9.95
CA MET A 244 21.26 -15.07 -8.95
C MET A 244 21.94 -16.34 -9.47
N ASP A 245 21.21 -17.22 -10.15
CA ASP A 245 21.74 -18.45 -10.71
C ASP A 245 22.70 -18.16 -11.87
N ALA A 246 22.39 -17.19 -12.73
CA ALA A 246 23.29 -16.73 -13.78
C ALA A 246 24.60 -16.15 -13.22
N LEU A 247 24.52 -15.37 -12.15
CA LEU A 247 25.68 -14.81 -11.45
C LEU A 247 26.54 -15.92 -10.83
N LYS A 248 25.93 -16.87 -10.12
CA LYS A 248 26.63 -18.03 -9.54
C LYS A 248 27.30 -18.90 -10.61
N ALA A 249 26.70 -19.00 -11.79
CA ALA A 249 27.23 -19.74 -12.92
C ALA A 249 28.30 -18.97 -13.73
N GLY A 250 28.69 -17.75 -13.31
CA GLY A 250 29.67 -16.92 -14.03
C GLY A 250 29.19 -16.39 -15.38
N LYS A 251 27.89 -16.49 -15.68
CA LYS A 251 27.30 -16.08 -16.97
C LYS A 251 26.95 -14.59 -16.95
N LEU A 252 27.98 -13.74 -16.97
CA LEU A 252 27.82 -12.28 -16.84
C LEU A 252 26.88 -11.66 -17.88
N GLY A 253 26.90 -12.13 -19.14
CA GLY A 253 26.00 -11.62 -20.18
C GLY A 253 24.52 -11.97 -19.96
N VAL A 254 24.23 -13.14 -19.37
CA VAL A 254 22.86 -13.52 -19.00
C VAL A 254 22.43 -12.70 -17.79
N PHE A 255 23.30 -12.56 -16.79
CA PHE A 255 23.04 -11.73 -15.62
C PHE A 255 22.70 -10.28 -16.00
N THR A 256 23.47 -9.64 -16.88
CA THR A 256 23.18 -8.27 -17.32
C THR A 256 21.84 -8.19 -18.06
N SER A 257 21.54 -9.14 -18.94
CA SER A 257 20.26 -9.21 -19.65
C SER A 257 19.07 -9.30 -18.68
N GLU A 258 19.15 -10.18 -17.67
CA GLU A 258 18.10 -10.34 -16.65
C GLU A 258 17.90 -9.07 -15.80
N VAL A 259 18.98 -8.33 -15.52
CA VAL A 259 18.91 -7.05 -14.80
C VAL A 259 18.21 -5.97 -15.65
N PHE A 260 18.54 -5.88 -16.94
CA PHE A 260 17.88 -4.92 -17.86
C PHE A 260 16.41 -5.26 -18.11
N ASP A 261 16.06 -6.56 -18.23
CA ASP A 261 14.66 -7.01 -18.29
C ASP A 261 13.91 -6.61 -17.02
N THR A 262 14.49 -6.89 -15.85
CA THR A 262 13.92 -6.50 -14.55
C THR A 262 13.69 -5.00 -14.47
N PHE A 263 14.65 -4.18 -14.91
CA PHE A 263 14.50 -2.73 -14.93
C PHE A 263 13.35 -2.27 -15.83
N SER A 264 13.24 -2.84 -17.04
CA SER A 264 12.17 -2.51 -18.00
C SER A 264 10.78 -2.85 -17.43
N ARG A 265 10.66 -3.99 -16.77
CA ARG A 265 9.41 -4.46 -16.14
C ARG A 265 9.04 -3.68 -14.89
N LEU A 266 10.04 -3.24 -14.12
CA LEU A 266 9.83 -2.31 -13.01
C LEU A 266 9.29 -0.97 -13.51
N LYS A 267 9.89 -0.40 -14.57
CA LYS A 267 9.41 0.84 -15.20
C LYS A 267 7.95 0.71 -15.64
N GLU A 268 7.64 -0.29 -16.46
CA GLU A 268 6.28 -0.56 -16.94
C GLU A 268 5.32 -0.76 -15.75
N GLY A 269 5.74 -1.50 -14.72
CA GLY A 269 4.93 -1.73 -13.53
C GLY A 269 4.61 -0.44 -12.77
N PHE A 270 5.58 0.46 -12.60
CA PHE A 270 5.32 1.74 -11.94
C PHE A 270 4.35 2.64 -12.73
N GLU A 271 4.48 2.69 -14.06
CA GLU A 271 3.59 3.49 -14.93
C GLU A 271 2.15 2.96 -14.85
N ASN A 272 1.95 1.66 -15.08
CA ASN A 272 0.63 1.05 -15.04
C ASN A 272 -0.01 1.12 -13.65
N ARG A 273 0.74 0.82 -12.57
CA ARG A 273 0.17 0.86 -11.21
C ARG A 273 -0.34 2.25 -10.83
N ASN A 274 0.33 3.31 -11.26
CA ASN A 274 -0.13 4.67 -10.97
C ASN A 274 -1.51 4.93 -11.62
N GLU A 275 -1.71 4.55 -12.88
CA GLU A 275 -3.01 4.70 -13.55
C GLU A 275 -4.09 3.83 -12.90
N GLN A 276 -3.76 2.58 -12.57
CA GLN A 276 -4.67 1.66 -11.88
C GLN A 276 -5.09 2.18 -10.50
N LEU A 277 -4.14 2.75 -9.76
CA LEU A 277 -4.41 3.30 -8.44
C LEU A 277 -5.32 4.52 -8.53
N GLN A 278 -5.11 5.41 -9.51
CA GLN A 278 -6.01 6.55 -9.74
C GLN A 278 -7.44 6.10 -10.05
N GLU A 279 -7.60 5.05 -10.85
CA GLU A 279 -8.90 4.44 -11.11
C GLU A 279 -9.53 3.92 -9.80
N VAL A 280 -8.78 3.18 -8.98
CA VAL A 280 -9.27 2.71 -7.67
C VAL A 280 -9.63 3.88 -6.76
N GLU A 281 -8.77 4.90 -6.64
CA GLU A 281 -9.00 6.09 -5.81
C GLU A 281 -10.31 6.80 -6.18
N SER A 282 -10.68 6.82 -7.47
CA SER A 282 -11.94 7.43 -7.93
C SER A 282 -13.20 6.78 -7.34
N TYR A 283 -13.11 5.51 -6.89
CA TYR A 283 -14.22 4.80 -6.24
C TYR A 283 -14.20 4.92 -4.71
N VAL A 284 -13.10 5.33 -4.09
CA VAL A 284 -12.94 5.23 -2.63
C VAL A 284 -12.72 6.57 -1.95
N VAL A 285 -12.01 7.51 -2.60
CA VAL A 285 -11.74 8.84 -2.04
C VAL A 285 -13.03 9.66 -2.08
N GLY A 286 -13.44 10.19 -0.92
CA GLY A 286 -14.73 10.88 -0.80
C GLY A 286 -15.95 9.97 -0.83
N SER A 287 -15.77 8.64 -0.71
CA SER A 287 -16.87 7.69 -0.58
C SER A 287 -17.77 8.06 0.59
N ARG A 288 -19.09 8.01 0.36
CA ARG A 288 -20.11 8.16 1.43
C ARG A 288 -20.18 6.96 2.39
N TYR A 289 -19.61 5.82 1.99
CA TYR A 289 -19.60 4.59 2.76
C TYR A 289 -18.23 4.37 3.42
N PRO A 290 -18.18 3.79 4.63
CA PRO A 290 -16.94 3.28 5.21
C PRO A 290 -16.22 2.34 4.25
N VAL A 291 -14.94 2.57 4.01
CA VAL A 291 -14.16 1.87 2.98
C VAL A 291 -13.17 0.89 3.60
N ILE A 292 -13.06 -0.30 2.99
CA ILE A 292 -11.95 -1.25 3.16
C ILE A 292 -11.38 -1.54 1.77
N ILE A 293 -10.07 -1.35 1.60
CA ILE A 293 -9.32 -1.69 0.38
C ILE A 293 -8.32 -2.77 0.76
N CYS A 294 -8.39 -3.94 0.15
CA CYS A 294 -7.47 -5.03 0.44
C CYS A 294 -7.07 -5.74 -0.84
N GLY A 295 -5.92 -6.40 -0.83
CA GLY A 295 -5.46 -7.13 -2.00
C GLY A 295 -3.95 -7.23 -2.11
N ASP A 296 -3.53 -7.73 -3.27
CA ASP A 296 -2.14 -7.74 -3.71
C ASP A 296 -1.85 -6.44 -4.47
N PHE A 297 -1.13 -5.52 -3.83
CA PHE A 297 -0.75 -4.24 -4.43
C PHE A 297 0.49 -4.38 -5.32
N ASN A 298 1.14 -5.55 -5.33
CA ASN A 298 2.44 -5.80 -5.94
C ASN A 298 3.52 -4.78 -5.51
N GLU A 299 3.32 -4.08 -4.39
CA GLU A 299 4.15 -2.97 -3.96
C GLU A 299 4.48 -3.05 -2.46
N THR A 300 5.71 -2.67 -2.13
CA THR A 300 6.20 -2.71 -0.75
C THR A 300 5.64 -1.55 0.08
N PRO A 301 5.72 -1.60 1.43
CA PRO A 301 5.24 -0.51 2.28
C PRO A 301 5.97 0.84 2.09
N MET A 302 7.08 0.85 1.35
CA MET A 302 7.84 2.05 1.00
C MET A 302 7.40 2.66 -0.33
N GLY A 303 6.62 1.94 -1.14
CA GLY A 303 6.32 2.28 -2.52
C GLY A 303 5.26 3.38 -2.71
N TYR A 304 5.05 3.75 -3.97
CA TYR A 304 4.21 4.89 -4.34
C TYR A 304 2.75 4.67 -3.95
N SER A 305 2.18 3.52 -4.31
CA SER A 305 0.75 3.24 -4.06
C SER A 305 0.43 3.19 -2.58
N TYR A 306 1.35 2.65 -1.77
CA TYR A 306 1.23 2.67 -0.32
C TYR A 306 1.18 4.10 0.19
N SER A 307 2.19 4.90 -0.16
CA SER A 307 2.32 6.29 0.31
C SER A 307 1.16 7.16 -0.15
N LYS A 308 0.63 6.91 -1.35
CA LYS A 308 -0.52 7.60 -1.91
C LYS A 308 -1.81 7.27 -1.15
N LEU A 309 -2.10 5.99 -0.92
CA LEU A 309 -3.29 5.58 -0.16
C LEU A 309 -3.22 6.02 1.31
N SER A 310 -2.03 6.00 1.92
CA SER A 310 -1.82 6.49 3.29
C SER A 310 -2.18 7.97 3.50
N GLN A 311 -2.37 8.77 2.43
CA GLN A 311 -2.85 10.14 2.56
C GLN A 311 -4.32 10.23 2.97
N ASN A 312 -5.14 9.25 2.57
CA ASN A 312 -6.59 9.24 2.78
C ASN A 312 -7.07 8.07 3.66
N PHE A 313 -6.27 7.00 3.75
CA PHE A 313 -6.63 5.76 4.41
C PHE A 313 -5.56 5.33 5.40
N ARG A 314 -5.99 4.56 6.41
CA ARG A 314 -5.12 4.01 7.45
C ARG A 314 -4.76 2.58 7.09
N ASN A 315 -3.49 2.19 7.20
CA ASN A 315 -3.06 0.83 6.88
C ASN A 315 -3.21 -0.09 8.10
N ALA A 316 -3.87 -1.25 7.92
CA ALA A 316 -4.18 -2.16 9.02
C ALA A 316 -2.95 -2.80 9.65
N PHE A 317 -1.95 -3.15 8.86
CA PHE A 317 -0.72 -3.75 9.37
C PHE A 317 0.14 -2.73 10.14
N GLU A 318 0.27 -1.51 9.63
CA GLU A 318 1.03 -0.45 10.30
C GLU A 318 0.46 -0.12 11.69
N GLU A 319 -0.86 -0.17 11.85
CA GLU A 319 -1.52 0.17 13.12
C GLU A 319 -1.69 -1.01 14.09
N ALA A 320 -2.04 -2.19 13.59
CA ALA A 320 -2.43 -3.33 14.42
C ALA A 320 -1.76 -4.65 14.00
N GLY A 321 -0.69 -4.57 13.21
CA GLY A 321 0.14 -5.68 12.79
C GLY A 321 1.02 -6.24 13.90
N GLN A 322 1.57 -7.44 13.67
CA GLN A 322 2.57 -8.04 14.55
C GLN A 322 3.81 -8.48 13.75
N GLY A 323 4.99 -8.10 14.24
CA GLY A 323 6.26 -8.48 13.63
C GLY A 323 6.45 -7.83 12.25
N LEU A 324 7.10 -8.53 11.31
CA LEU A 324 7.43 -8.00 9.98
C LEU A 324 6.33 -8.23 8.94
N GLY A 325 5.43 -9.19 9.17
CA GLY A 325 4.25 -9.43 8.34
C GLY A 325 4.53 -9.78 6.88
N PHE A 326 5.67 -10.38 6.55
CA PHE A 326 5.98 -10.76 5.18
C PHE A 326 4.87 -11.63 4.58
N THR A 327 4.44 -11.29 3.37
CA THR A 327 3.36 -12.00 2.68
C THR A 327 3.86 -12.83 1.51
N LEU A 328 5.04 -12.54 0.97
CA LEU A 328 5.62 -13.33 -0.10
C LEU A 328 6.25 -14.62 0.44
N ASN A 329 5.66 -15.76 0.07
CA ASN A 329 6.12 -17.13 0.36
C ASN A 329 7.03 -17.68 -0.75
N ARG A 330 7.81 -16.80 -1.38
CA ARG A 330 8.91 -17.14 -2.29
C ARG A 330 10.00 -16.08 -2.22
N HIS A 331 11.18 -16.37 -2.79
CA HIS A 331 12.28 -15.41 -2.77
C HIS A 331 11.90 -14.11 -3.53
N PRO A 332 12.14 -12.92 -2.95
CA PRO A 332 12.68 -12.67 -1.60
C PRO A 332 11.62 -12.77 -0.49
N TYR A 333 11.79 -13.68 0.47
CA TYR A 333 10.83 -13.97 1.55
C TYR A 333 10.60 -12.82 2.55
N CYS A 334 11.32 -11.70 2.40
CA CYS A 334 11.27 -10.55 3.30
C CYS A 334 10.42 -9.40 2.75
N VAL A 335 9.42 -9.71 1.91
CA VAL A 335 8.59 -8.70 1.25
C VAL A 335 7.12 -8.85 1.63
N ARG A 336 6.47 -7.72 1.90
CA ARG A 336 5.03 -7.61 2.08
C ARG A 336 4.43 -6.83 0.90
N LEU A 337 3.67 -7.52 0.06
CA LEU A 337 3.00 -6.98 -1.13
C LEU A 337 1.50 -6.83 -0.91
N ASP A 338 0.94 -7.69 -0.06
CA ASP A 338 -0.48 -7.69 0.28
C ASP A 338 -0.72 -6.72 1.44
N GLN A 339 -1.73 -5.86 1.28
CA GLN A 339 -2.05 -4.81 2.25
C GLN A 339 -3.55 -4.72 2.47
N GLN A 340 -3.93 -4.12 3.59
CA GLN A 340 -5.30 -3.66 3.81
C GLN A 340 -5.30 -2.21 4.32
N PHE A 341 -6.10 -1.37 3.70
CA PHE A 341 -6.32 0.05 4.03
C PHE A 341 -7.79 0.28 4.37
N VAL A 342 -8.06 1.18 5.32
CA VAL A 342 -9.42 1.51 5.74
C VAL A 342 -9.64 3.01 5.88
N SER A 343 -10.88 3.45 5.66
CA SER A 343 -11.28 4.84 5.95
C SER A 343 -11.28 5.12 7.46
N SER A 344 -11.34 6.39 7.83
CA SER A 344 -11.32 6.83 9.23
C SER A 344 -12.49 6.30 10.08
N ASP A 345 -13.54 5.76 9.45
CA ASP A 345 -14.73 5.19 10.08
C ASP A 345 -14.46 3.89 10.84
N TRP A 346 -13.32 3.25 10.61
CA TRP A 346 -12.97 1.96 11.19
C TRP A 346 -11.99 2.08 12.35
N HIS A 347 -12.22 1.27 13.37
CA HIS A 347 -11.21 0.91 14.35
C HIS A 347 -10.56 -0.42 13.91
N ILE A 348 -9.23 -0.44 13.83
CA ILE A 348 -8.45 -1.61 13.43
C ILE A 348 -8.04 -2.35 14.71
N LYS A 349 -8.63 -3.53 14.92
CA LYS A 349 -8.42 -4.32 16.13
C LYS A 349 -7.17 -5.19 16.03
N ALA A 350 -6.97 -5.82 14.87
CA ALA A 350 -5.85 -6.69 14.60
C ALA A 350 -5.60 -6.78 13.10
N CYS A 351 -4.36 -7.00 12.71
CA CYS A 351 -3.98 -7.40 11.35
C CYS A 351 -2.87 -8.45 11.45
N GLN A 352 -3.03 -9.59 10.79
CA GLN A 352 -2.08 -10.70 10.86
C GLN A 352 -1.87 -11.32 9.49
N THR A 353 -0.61 -11.60 9.17
CA THR A 353 -0.26 -12.49 8.08
C THR A 353 -0.27 -13.94 8.58
N LEU A 354 -1.07 -14.79 7.96
CA LEU A 354 -1.27 -16.18 8.36
C LEU A 354 -0.17 -17.08 7.75
N SER A 355 1.08 -16.90 8.21
CA SER A 355 2.26 -17.57 7.64
C SER A 355 2.32 -19.09 7.86
N SER A 356 1.39 -19.66 8.65
CA SER A 356 1.22 -21.12 8.77
C SER A 356 0.47 -21.74 7.59
N LEU A 357 -0.21 -20.92 6.77
CA LEU A 357 -1.01 -21.37 5.63
C LEU A 357 -0.21 -21.24 4.33
N SER A 358 0.55 -22.28 3.98
CA SER A 358 1.40 -22.31 2.78
C SER A 358 0.68 -22.92 1.57
N PHE A 359 -0.44 -22.33 1.16
CA PHE A 359 -1.22 -22.81 0.00
C PHE A 359 -0.82 -22.16 -1.34
N SER A 360 -0.08 -21.06 -1.31
CA SER A 360 0.36 -20.27 -2.46
C SER A 360 1.77 -19.71 -2.18
N ASP A 361 2.41 -19.15 -3.21
CA ASP A 361 3.54 -18.25 -3.09
C ASP A 361 3.24 -16.92 -2.36
N HIS A 362 2.01 -16.69 -1.91
CA HIS A 362 1.64 -15.66 -0.94
C HIS A 362 1.07 -16.29 0.35
N PHE A 363 1.09 -15.53 1.45
CA PHE A 363 0.41 -15.84 2.70
C PHE A 363 -0.87 -14.99 2.84
N PRO A 364 -1.99 -15.55 3.33
CA PRO A 364 -3.20 -14.77 3.57
C PRO A 364 -3.00 -13.67 4.61
N VAL A 365 -3.65 -12.52 4.41
CA VAL A 365 -3.70 -11.42 5.37
C VAL A 365 -5.11 -11.28 5.93
N LEU A 366 -5.26 -11.46 7.24
CA LEU A 366 -6.51 -11.32 7.96
C LEU A 366 -6.48 -10.05 8.80
N ALA A 367 -7.51 -9.22 8.68
CA ALA A 367 -7.68 -8.06 9.55
C ALA A 367 -9.07 -8.05 10.19
N GLN A 368 -9.13 -7.46 11.38
CA GLN A 368 -10.33 -7.35 12.20
C GLN A 368 -10.69 -5.89 12.39
N TYR A 369 -11.90 -5.54 12.01
CA TYR A 369 -12.38 -4.17 12.06
C TYR A 369 -13.63 -4.03 12.92
N VAL A 370 -13.76 -2.88 13.57
CA VAL A 370 -14.98 -2.46 14.25
C VAL A 370 -15.42 -1.13 13.67
N LEU A 371 -16.65 -1.05 13.21
CA LEU A 371 -17.20 0.19 12.66
C LEU A 371 -17.45 1.18 13.80
N LYS A 372 -16.83 2.37 13.78
CA LYS A 372 -16.94 3.33 14.91
C LYS A 372 -18.39 3.74 15.20
N LYS A 373 -19.23 3.82 14.17
CA LYS A 373 -20.66 4.14 14.33
C LYS A 373 -21.42 3.09 15.16
N SER A 374 -21.00 1.81 15.13
CA SER A 374 -21.60 0.78 15.97
C SER A 374 -21.17 0.86 17.44
N LEU A 375 -20.11 1.63 17.75
CA LEU A 375 -19.71 1.93 19.13
C LEU A 375 -20.55 3.05 19.75
N ALA A 376 -21.02 4.00 18.92
CA ALA A 376 -21.76 5.18 19.39
C ALA A 376 -23.26 4.94 19.55
N ALA A 377 -23.82 3.97 18.83
CA ALA A 377 -25.23 3.60 18.95
C ALA A 377 -25.34 2.36 19.85
N SER A 378 -25.86 2.51 21.07
CA SER A 378 -26.29 1.34 21.84
C SER A 378 -27.36 0.60 21.04
N THR A 379 -27.33 -0.74 21.10
CA THR A 379 -28.27 -1.62 20.39
C THR A 379 -29.74 -1.22 20.65
N ASP A 380 -30.02 -0.68 21.84
CA ASP A 380 -31.34 -0.18 22.25
C ASP A 380 -31.80 1.08 21.48
N ALA A 381 -30.88 2.00 21.17
CA ALA A 381 -31.20 3.24 20.46
C ALA A 381 -31.53 3.01 18.97
N VAL A 382 -30.94 1.96 18.38
CA VAL A 382 -31.25 1.54 16.99
C VAL A 382 -32.56 0.76 16.94
N ALA A 383 -32.84 -0.10 17.93
CA ALA A 383 -34.09 -0.85 18.02
C ALA A 383 -35.34 0.03 18.20
N GLN A 384 -35.19 1.22 18.81
CA GLN A 384 -36.30 2.16 19.03
C GLN A 384 -36.58 3.09 17.83
N ARG A 385 -35.76 3.07 16.76
CA ARG A 385 -36.06 3.84 15.55
C ARG A 385 -37.16 3.15 14.75
N LYS A 386 -38.42 3.55 14.99
CA LYS A 386 -39.53 3.21 14.09
C LYS A 386 -39.19 3.70 12.67
N PRO A 387 -39.42 2.88 11.63
CA PRO A 387 -39.31 3.36 10.26
C PRO A 387 -40.29 4.51 10.06
N LEU A 388 -39.80 5.63 9.52
CA LEU A 388 -40.64 6.73 9.08
C LEU A 388 -41.52 6.21 7.93
N ILE A 389 -42.77 5.89 8.25
CA ILE A 389 -43.81 5.60 7.27
C ILE A 389 -44.04 6.92 6.52
N HIS A 390 -43.47 7.04 5.33
CA HIS A 390 -43.90 8.08 4.39
C HIS A 390 -45.35 7.78 4.02
N SER A 391 -46.28 8.56 4.59
CA SER A 391 -47.66 8.60 4.11
C SER A 391 -47.65 9.20 2.70
N PRO A 392 -48.40 8.64 1.74
CA PRO A 392 -48.54 9.27 0.43
C PRO A 392 -49.29 10.59 0.64
N VAL A 393 -48.64 11.70 0.31
CA VAL A 393 -49.29 13.01 0.23
C VAL A 393 -50.34 12.89 -0.88
N GLY A 394 -51.61 13.09 -0.49
CA GLY A 394 -52.75 13.00 -1.38
C GLY A 394 -52.65 13.99 -2.52
N MET A 395 -52.90 13.52 -3.75
CA MET A 395 -53.32 14.38 -4.84
C MET A 395 -54.78 14.79 -4.57
N ARG A 396 -54.97 16.07 -4.28
CA ARG A 396 -56.19 16.83 -4.59
C ARG A 396 -55.75 17.93 -5.54
N ASP A 397 -56.03 17.77 -6.83
CA ASP A 397 -57.11 18.44 -7.56
C ASP A 397 -57.05 18.02 -9.04
#